data_AF-A0A1S2MIB8-F1
#
_entry.id   AF-A0A1S2MIB8-F1
#
_cell.length_a   1.000
_cell.length_b   1.000
_cell.length_c   1.000
_cell.angle_alpha   90.00
_cell.angle_beta   90.00
_cell.angle_gamma   90.00
#
_symmetry.space_group_name_H-M   'P 1'
#
loop_
_entity.id
_entity.type
_entity.pdbx_description
1 polymer ?
#
loop_
_entity_poly.entity_id
_entity_poly.type
_entity_poly.pdbx_seq_one_letter_code
_entity_poly.pdbx_strand_id
1 'polypeptide(L)'
;MAKQEIQNDGIQRGLKDRHISMIAIGGCIGTGLFMTSGGAIHDAGALGALLAYAIIGAMVFFLMTSLGEMATYLPVSGSFSTYATRFVDPSLGFALGWNYWFNWVITVAADVTIAAQVIQYWTPLTGIPAWSWSCLFLIIIFGLNALSVRVYGESEYWFALIKVVTVIIFIIIGLLTILGIMGGEFVGFDIFTKGDGPVLGGNLGGSLLTILGVFLVAGFSFQGTELIGITAGESENPERAVPKAIKQVFWRILLFYILAIFVIGMLIPYDSAALMGGGDDVATSPFTLVFQNAGLAFAASFMNAVILTSVLSAGNSGMYASTRMLYSMSKDKLAFPVFGKTNKSGVPYMSLLVTAVIVIGIFVLQHLSGDAYEYIVAASGMTGFIAWVGIAISHYRFRKAFDKQNYDKSKLKYKAKLFPFGPIFAGFLCVIVIIGQDVDFIKTGAFDLNRFVITYMGIPVFLAFFIYHKLRYKTKIVPLEQVNLRQDVKMDNK
;
A
#
# COMPACT_ATOMS: atom_id res chain seq x y z
N MET A 1 27.11 16.93 -27.90
CA MET A 1 26.07 16.34 -27.03
C MET A 1 26.67 15.16 -26.29
N ALA A 2 27.20 15.40 -25.09
CA ALA A 2 27.84 14.35 -24.29
C ALA A 2 26.74 13.53 -23.59
N LYS A 3 26.71 12.22 -23.84
CA LYS A 3 25.99 11.25 -23.00
C LYS A 3 26.55 11.38 -21.59
N GLN A 4 25.77 11.92 -20.65
CA GLN A 4 26.05 11.77 -19.23
C GLN A 4 25.96 10.27 -18.91
N GLU A 5 27.11 9.64 -18.67
CA GLU A 5 27.18 8.33 -18.02
C GLU A 5 26.67 8.48 -16.59
N ILE A 6 25.36 8.30 -16.40
CA ILE A 6 24.80 8.05 -15.08
C ILE A 6 25.26 6.64 -14.70
N GLN A 7 26.31 6.60 -13.90
CA GLN A 7 26.97 5.40 -13.37
C GLN A 7 25.91 4.44 -12.79
N ASN A 8 25.73 3.28 -13.44
CA ASN A 8 24.73 2.27 -13.11
C ASN A 8 24.97 1.68 -11.71
N ASP A 9 24.11 2.02 -10.75
CA ASP A 9 24.03 1.40 -9.42
C ASP A 9 23.43 -0.02 -9.49
N GLY A 10 24.06 -0.93 -10.24
CA GLY A 10 23.79 -2.38 -10.25
C GLY A 10 22.42 -2.86 -10.75
N ILE A 11 21.35 -2.05 -10.62
CA ILE A 11 19.99 -2.31 -11.09
C ILE A 11 19.76 -1.63 -12.44
N GLN A 12 18.95 -2.24 -13.29
CA GLN A 12 18.70 -1.75 -14.65
C GLN A 12 17.48 -0.82 -14.67
N ARG A 13 17.60 0.32 -15.34
CA ARG A 13 16.46 1.19 -15.67
C ARG A 13 15.68 0.61 -16.85
N GLY A 14 14.77 -0.31 -16.57
CA GLY A 14 14.00 -1.04 -17.57
C GLY A 14 12.49 -0.79 -17.55
N LEU A 15 11.98 0.05 -16.64
CA LEU A 15 10.55 0.36 -16.54
C LEU A 15 10.20 1.55 -17.44
N LYS A 16 9.32 1.29 -18.41
CA LYS A 16 8.76 2.30 -19.31
C LYS A 16 7.73 3.17 -18.60
N ASP A 17 7.43 4.34 -19.14
CA ASP A 17 6.40 5.26 -18.61
C ASP A 17 5.05 4.56 -18.37
N ARG A 18 4.66 3.63 -19.25
CA ARG A 18 3.43 2.83 -19.11
C ARG A 18 3.48 1.87 -17.93
N HIS A 19 4.65 1.28 -17.65
CA HIS A 19 4.83 0.38 -16.52
C HIS A 19 4.70 1.17 -15.22
N ILE A 20 5.39 2.30 -15.10
CA ILE A 20 5.30 3.15 -13.90
C ILE A 20 3.86 3.61 -13.65
N SER A 21 3.15 4.03 -14.70
CA SER A 21 1.74 4.44 -14.60
C SER A 21 0.83 3.28 -14.17
N MET A 22 1.01 2.09 -14.74
CA MET A 22 0.17 0.94 -14.39
C MET A 22 0.53 0.32 -13.04
N ILE A 23 1.80 0.28 -12.65
CA ILE A 23 2.24 -0.16 -11.31
C ILE A 23 1.66 0.80 -10.26
N ALA A 24 1.68 2.11 -10.53
CA ALA A 24 1.02 3.08 -9.68
C ALA A 24 -0.46 2.76 -9.49
N ILE A 25 -1.17 2.41 -10.57
CA ILE A 25 -2.61 2.14 -10.51
C ILE A 25 -2.90 0.78 -9.87
N GLY A 26 -2.23 -0.29 -10.32
CA GLY A 26 -2.49 -1.66 -9.90
C GLY A 26 -1.95 -2.03 -8.53
N GLY A 27 -0.89 -1.36 -8.08
CA GLY A 27 -0.24 -1.63 -6.79
C GLY A 27 -1.07 -1.25 -5.57
N CYS A 28 -2.07 -0.38 -5.73
CA CYS A 28 -3.01 -0.02 -4.66
C CYS A 28 -4.39 -0.71 -4.80
N ILE A 29 -4.68 -1.28 -5.97
CA ILE A 29 -5.89 -2.08 -6.18
C ILE A 29 -5.54 -3.52 -5.83
N GLY A 30 -5.99 -3.98 -4.67
CA GLY A 30 -5.62 -5.28 -4.13
C GLY A 30 -6.59 -5.76 -3.07
N THR A 31 -6.07 -6.64 -2.21
CA THR A 31 -6.76 -7.24 -1.07
C THR A 31 -7.54 -6.21 -0.24
N GLY A 32 -6.92 -5.07 0.07
CA GLY A 32 -7.57 -4.04 0.89
C GLY A 32 -8.81 -3.40 0.26
N LEU A 33 -8.91 -3.33 -1.08
CA LEU A 33 -10.12 -2.80 -1.72
C LEU A 33 -11.15 -3.91 -1.92
N PHE A 34 -10.73 -5.06 -2.44
CA PHE A 34 -11.67 -6.11 -2.84
C PHE A 34 -12.17 -6.94 -1.66
N MET A 35 -11.32 -7.24 -0.68
CA MET A 35 -11.68 -8.17 0.41
C MET A 35 -12.12 -7.43 1.66
N THR A 36 -11.43 -6.35 2.04
CA THR A 36 -11.64 -5.73 3.36
C THR A 36 -12.63 -4.56 3.35
N SER A 37 -13.06 -4.08 2.17
CA SER A 37 -14.01 -2.96 2.08
C SER A 37 -15.41 -3.30 2.64
N GLY A 38 -15.80 -4.58 2.62
CA GLY A 38 -17.06 -5.04 3.19
C GLY A 38 -17.13 -4.77 4.71
N GLY A 39 -16.06 -5.11 5.43
CA GLY A 39 -15.92 -4.81 6.85
C GLY A 39 -15.95 -3.30 7.15
N ALA A 40 -15.30 -2.48 6.33
CA ALA A 40 -15.36 -1.03 6.50
C ALA A 40 -16.79 -0.47 6.37
N ILE A 41 -17.58 -0.99 5.42
CA ILE A 41 -18.99 -0.62 5.26
C ILE A 41 -19.83 -1.13 6.43
N HIS A 42 -19.62 -2.37 6.85
CA HIS A 42 -20.31 -2.97 7.99
C HIS A 42 -20.07 -2.19 9.29
N ASP A 43 -18.83 -1.78 9.56
CA ASP A 43 -18.43 -1.19 10.85
C ASP A 43 -18.69 0.32 10.96
N ALA A 44 -18.74 1.04 9.83
CA ALA A 44 -18.96 2.49 9.80
C ALA A 44 -20.27 2.93 9.13
N GLY A 45 -20.96 2.03 8.44
CA GLY A 45 -22.08 2.35 7.55
C GLY A 45 -21.59 2.82 6.18
N ALA A 46 -22.50 2.88 5.20
CA ALA A 46 -22.17 3.19 3.81
C ALA A 46 -21.52 4.57 3.63
N LEU A 47 -22.10 5.63 4.22
CA LEU A 47 -21.52 6.98 4.18
C LEU A 47 -20.31 7.10 5.11
N GLY A 48 -20.31 6.41 6.26
CA GLY A 48 -19.17 6.43 7.18
C GLY A 48 -17.91 5.88 6.52
N ALA A 49 -18.03 4.73 5.84
CA ALA A 49 -16.97 4.17 5.02
C ALA A 49 -16.58 5.11 3.87
N LEU A 50 -17.54 5.67 3.13
CA LEU A 50 -17.27 6.59 2.04
C LEU A 50 -16.47 7.83 2.50
N LEU A 51 -16.84 8.40 3.64
CA LEU A 51 -16.12 9.53 4.26
C LEU A 51 -14.72 9.12 4.70
N ALA A 52 -14.55 7.94 5.29
CA ALA A 52 -13.23 7.42 5.66
C ALA A 52 -12.31 7.27 4.44
N TYR A 53 -12.79 6.62 3.37
CA TYR A 53 -12.02 6.48 2.13
C TYR A 53 -11.74 7.84 1.46
N ALA A 54 -12.65 8.81 1.57
CA ALA A 54 -12.42 10.17 1.07
C ALA A 54 -11.33 10.91 1.84
N ILE A 55 -11.37 10.85 3.18
CA ILE A 55 -10.40 11.52 4.06
C ILE A 55 -9.00 10.89 3.88
N ILE A 56 -8.91 9.57 3.93
CA ILE A 56 -7.66 8.84 3.69
C ILE A 56 -7.19 9.02 2.24
N GLY A 57 -8.10 9.04 1.27
CA GLY A 57 -7.78 9.34 -0.13
C GLY A 57 -7.14 10.73 -0.28
N ALA A 58 -7.69 11.75 0.37
CA ALA A 58 -7.10 13.09 0.40
C ALA A 58 -5.70 13.10 1.04
N MET A 59 -5.54 12.38 2.15
CA MET A 59 -4.25 12.19 2.82
C MET A 59 -3.21 11.60 1.86
N VAL A 60 -3.54 10.48 1.22
CA VAL A 60 -2.69 9.76 0.27
C VAL A 60 -2.38 10.63 -0.94
N PHE A 61 -3.35 11.40 -1.45
CA PHE A 61 -3.09 12.35 -2.53
C PHE A 61 -1.98 13.34 -2.17
N PHE A 62 -2.09 14.01 -1.02
CA PHE A 62 -1.04 14.95 -0.58
C PHE A 62 0.30 14.25 -0.34
N LEU A 63 0.28 13.04 0.22
CA LEU A 63 1.47 12.25 0.43
C LEU A 63 2.16 11.87 -0.89
N MET A 64 1.38 11.46 -1.89
CA MET A 64 1.90 11.09 -3.21
C MET A 64 2.45 12.30 -3.97
N THR A 65 1.84 13.48 -3.83
CA THR A 65 2.45 14.71 -4.38
C THR A 65 3.79 15.02 -3.72
N SER A 66 3.88 14.81 -2.40
CA SER A 66 5.12 15.02 -1.62
C SER A 66 6.22 14.04 -2.05
N LEU A 67 5.88 12.76 -2.13
CA LEU A 67 6.77 11.71 -2.63
C LEU A 67 7.18 11.96 -4.09
N GLY A 68 6.22 12.37 -4.93
CA GLY A 68 6.43 12.67 -6.34
C GLY A 68 7.49 13.74 -6.58
N GLU A 69 7.50 14.82 -5.79
CA GLU A 69 8.52 15.87 -5.89
C GLU A 69 9.92 15.34 -5.56
N MET A 70 10.05 14.55 -4.48
CA MET A 70 11.33 13.95 -4.12
C MET A 70 11.78 12.88 -5.13
N ALA A 71 10.88 12.01 -5.57
CA ALA A 71 11.19 10.92 -6.50
C ALA A 71 11.47 11.38 -7.92
N THR A 72 10.90 12.51 -8.34
CA THR A 72 11.25 13.16 -9.61
C THR A 72 12.63 13.82 -9.51
N TYR A 73 12.96 14.42 -8.35
CA TYR A 73 14.24 15.10 -8.14
C TYR A 73 15.42 14.15 -7.91
N LEU A 74 15.20 13.08 -7.14
CA LEU A 74 16.19 12.07 -6.78
C LEU A 74 15.59 10.66 -6.97
N PRO A 75 15.59 10.14 -8.21
CA PRO A 75 14.99 8.85 -8.55
C PRO A 75 15.90 7.69 -8.11
N VAL A 76 15.67 7.19 -6.88
CA VAL A 76 16.43 6.10 -6.26
C VAL A 76 15.48 5.07 -5.66
N SER A 77 15.85 3.79 -5.72
CA SER A 77 14.96 2.69 -5.30
C SER A 77 14.69 2.63 -3.80
N GLY A 78 15.60 3.14 -2.96
CA GLY A 78 15.35 3.26 -1.51
C GLY A 78 14.32 4.31 -1.15
N SER A 79 13.98 5.19 -2.10
CA SER A 79 12.90 6.16 -1.97
C SER A 79 12.94 6.88 -0.62
N PHE A 80 11.85 6.80 0.15
CA PHE A 80 11.72 7.46 1.45
C PHE A 80 12.68 7.00 2.53
N SER A 81 13.22 5.77 2.48
CA SER A 81 14.31 5.35 3.37
C SER A 81 15.57 6.18 3.09
N THR A 82 15.95 6.29 1.81
CA THR A 82 17.08 7.11 1.39
C THR A 82 16.82 8.61 1.63
N TYR A 83 15.60 9.10 1.37
CA TYR A 83 15.24 10.50 1.64
C TYR A 83 15.31 10.84 3.13
N ALA A 84 14.82 9.96 4.01
CA ALA A 84 14.92 10.15 5.44
C ALA A 84 16.38 10.12 5.92
N THR A 85 17.19 9.19 5.39
CA THR A 85 18.63 9.10 5.69
C THR A 85 19.35 10.39 5.33
N ARG A 86 19.04 10.94 4.15
CA ARG A 86 19.77 12.08 3.56
C ARG A 86 19.28 13.44 4.04
N PHE A 87 17.97 13.59 4.24
CA PHE A 87 17.34 14.88 4.51
C PHE A 87 17.00 15.07 5.99
N VAL A 88 16.97 13.99 6.79
CA VAL A 88 16.48 14.01 8.18
C VAL A 88 17.52 13.49 9.17
N ASP A 89 17.68 12.17 9.27
CA ASP A 89 18.58 11.49 10.21
C ASP A 89 18.83 10.06 9.66
N PRO A 90 20.08 9.59 9.55
CA PRO A 90 20.37 8.22 9.11
C PRO A 90 19.66 7.12 9.91
N SER A 91 19.42 7.32 11.21
CA SER A 91 18.67 6.37 12.04
C SER A 91 17.19 6.33 11.69
N LEU A 92 16.61 7.45 11.24
CA LEU A 92 15.23 7.48 10.76
C LEU A 92 15.12 6.67 9.46
N GLY A 93 16.06 6.86 8.53
CA GLY A 93 16.11 6.08 7.30
C GLY A 93 16.27 4.59 7.55
N PHE A 94 17.18 4.19 8.45
CA PHE A 94 17.33 2.80 8.87
C PHE A 94 16.01 2.21 9.40
N ALA A 95 15.36 2.91 10.34
CA ALA A 95 14.13 2.43 10.94
C ALA A 95 12.99 2.32 9.91
N LEU A 96 12.81 3.32 9.04
CA LEU A 96 11.79 3.31 8.00
C LEU A 96 12.04 2.19 6.97
N GLY A 97 13.29 1.98 6.55
CA GLY A 97 13.63 0.95 5.57
C GLY A 97 13.35 -0.47 6.09
N TRP A 98 13.76 -0.78 7.33
CA TRP A 98 13.48 -2.07 7.95
C TRP A 98 12.01 -2.28 8.27
N ASN A 99 11.33 -1.24 8.76
CA ASN A 99 9.90 -1.28 9.06
C ASN A 99 9.07 -1.53 7.79
N TYR A 100 9.41 -0.85 6.69
CA TYR A 100 8.74 -1.05 5.40
C TYR A 100 9.08 -2.41 4.75
N TRP A 101 10.33 -2.88 4.87
CA TRP A 101 10.68 -4.22 4.40
C TRP A 101 9.89 -5.30 5.15
N PHE A 102 9.80 -5.18 6.48
CA PHE A 102 9.02 -6.07 7.34
C PHE A 102 7.54 -6.06 6.97
N ASN A 103 6.95 -4.88 6.75
CA ASN A 103 5.58 -4.73 6.28
C ASN A 103 5.29 -5.61 5.05
N TRP A 104 6.05 -5.39 3.98
CA TRP A 104 5.79 -6.05 2.71
C TRP A 104 6.05 -7.54 2.75
N VAL A 105 7.02 -8.00 3.53
CA VAL A 105 7.25 -9.44 3.72
C VAL A 105 6.02 -10.11 4.33
N ILE A 106 5.38 -9.47 5.32
CA ILE A 106 4.18 -9.99 5.97
C ILE A 106 2.97 -9.87 5.05
N THR A 107 2.80 -8.74 4.36
CA THR A 107 1.74 -8.55 3.37
C THR A 107 1.81 -9.60 2.27
N VAL A 108 3.01 -9.95 1.77
CA VAL A 108 3.17 -11.01 0.77
C VAL A 108 2.71 -12.36 1.32
N ALA A 109 3.07 -12.70 2.56
CA ALA A 109 2.62 -13.94 3.20
C ALA A 109 1.10 -13.97 3.39
N ALA A 110 0.49 -12.85 3.79
CA ALA A 110 -0.97 -12.72 3.91
C ALA A 110 -1.68 -12.82 2.55
N ASP A 111 -1.17 -12.14 1.53
CA ASP A 111 -1.77 -12.11 0.19
C ASP A 111 -1.78 -13.50 -0.46
N VAL A 112 -0.71 -14.31 -0.31
CA VAL A 112 -0.74 -15.67 -0.88
C VAL A 112 -1.73 -16.60 -0.17
N THR A 113 -1.94 -16.41 1.14
CA THR A 113 -2.97 -17.12 1.89
C THR A 113 -4.37 -16.70 1.43
N ILE A 114 -4.61 -15.40 1.24
CA ILE A 114 -5.89 -14.89 0.75
C ILE A 114 -6.14 -15.36 -0.69
N ALA A 115 -5.13 -15.33 -1.57
CA ALA A 115 -5.25 -15.87 -2.92
C ALA A 115 -5.63 -17.35 -2.91
N ALA A 116 -5.06 -18.13 -1.98
CA ALA A 116 -5.41 -19.53 -1.78
C ALA A 116 -6.82 -19.76 -1.20
N GLN A 117 -7.42 -18.78 -0.54
CA GLN A 117 -8.83 -18.81 -0.16
C GLN A 117 -9.73 -18.44 -1.33
N VAL A 118 -9.38 -17.40 -2.10
CA VAL A 118 -10.16 -16.95 -3.27
C VAL A 118 -10.28 -18.06 -4.32
N ILE A 119 -9.22 -18.84 -4.54
CA ILE A 119 -9.26 -19.96 -5.50
C ILE A 119 -10.21 -21.10 -5.09
N GLN A 120 -10.59 -21.18 -3.81
CA GLN A 120 -11.58 -22.14 -3.31
C GLN A 120 -13.01 -21.78 -3.73
N TYR A 121 -13.23 -20.60 -4.32
CA TYR A 121 -14.52 -20.22 -4.91
C TYR A 121 -14.97 -21.21 -5.99
N TRP A 122 -14.03 -21.79 -6.75
CA TRP A 122 -14.35 -22.77 -7.79
C TRP A 122 -14.32 -24.18 -7.21
N THR A 123 -15.48 -24.82 -7.08
CA THR A 123 -15.64 -26.18 -6.54
C THR A 123 -14.66 -27.22 -7.09
N PRO A 124 -14.32 -27.26 -8.40
CA PRO A 124 -13.33 -28.21 -8.90
C PRO A 124 -11.92 -28.05 -8.30
N LEU A 125 -11.59 -26.88 -7.75
CA LEU A 125 -10.27 -26.55 -7.19
C LEU A 125 -10.19 -26.81 -5.68
N THR A 126 -11.32 -27.10 -5.02
CA THR A 126 -11.37 -27.33 -3.57
C THR A 126 -10.80 -28.68 -3.14
N GLY A 127 -10.64 -29.61 -4.07
CA GLY A 127 -9.96 -30.89 -3.81
C GLY A 127 -8.46 -30.75 -3.53
N ILE A 128 -7.86 -29.59 -3.78
CA ILE A 128 -6.46 -29.28 -3.47
C ILE A 128 -6.40 -28.40 -2.21
N PRO A 129 -5.63 -28.79 -1.18
CA PRO A 129 -5.49 -27.98 0.04
C PRO A 129 -5.02 -26.55 -0.25
N ALA A 130 -5.62 -25.56 0.44
CA ALA A 130 -5.31 -24.14 0.25
C ALA A 130 -3.80 -23.81 0.41
N TRP A 131 -3.10 -24.47 1.35
CA TRP A 131 -1.67 -24.24 1.55
C TRP A 131 -0.84 -24.61 0.29
N SER A 132 -1.27 -25.62 -0.49
CA SER A 132 -0.58 -26.01 -1.73
C SER A 132 -0.70 -24.94 -2.81
N TRP A 133 -1.86 -24.28 -2.89
CA TRP A 133 -2.05 -23.11 -3.76
C TRP A 133 -1.16 -21.94 -3.34
N SER A 134 -1.04 -21.69 -2.04
CA SER A 134 -0.14 -20.64 -1.51
C SER A 134 1.31 -20.88 -1.92
N CYS A 135 1.79 -22.12 -1.83
CA CYS A 135 3.13 -22.51 -2.30
C CYS A 135 3.32 -22.26 -3.80
N LEU A 136 2.34 -22.64 -4.63
CA LEU A 136 2.37 -22.40 -6.07
C LEU A 136 2.46 -20.89 -6.37
N PHE A 137 1.64 -20.08 -5.71
CA PHE A 137 1.63 -18.64 -5.90
C PHE A 137 2.93 -17.97 -5.45
N LEU A 138 3.53 -18.42 -4.34
CA LEU A 138 4.85 -17.97 -3.92
C LEU A 138 5.93 -18.28 -4.96
N ILE A 139 5.90 -19.48 -5.56
CA ILE A 139 6.83 -19.86 -6.63
C ILE A 139 6.67 -18.93 -7.85
N ILE A 140 5.42 -18.63 -8.24
CA ILE A 140 5.14 -17.72 -9.34
C ILE A 140 5.66 -16.31 -9.03
N ILE A 141 5.34 -15.75 -7.86
CA ILE A 141 5.79 -14.42 -7.42
C ILE A 141 7.31 -14.33 -7.38
N PHE A 142 7.97 -15.35 -6.83
CA PHE A 142 9.42 -15.43 -6.79
C PHE A 142 10.01 -15.47 -8.21
N GLY A 143 9.45 -16.31 -9.09
CA GLY A 143 9.88 -16.44 -10.48
C GLY A 143 9.78 -15.12 -11.24
N LEU A 144 8.65 -14.41 -11.14
CA LEU A 144 8.46 -13.09 -11.76
C LEU A 144 9.51 -12.07 -11.28
N ASN A 145 9.85 -12.09 -9.99
CA ASN A 145 10.85 -11.20 -9.42
C ASN A 145 12.31 -11.61 -9.71
N ALA A 146 12.57 -12.89 -9.99
CA ALA A 146 13.91 -13.42 -10.25
C ALA A 146 14.41 -13.16 -11.68
N LEU A 147 13.50 -13.00 -12.65
CA LEU A 147 13.84 -12.89 -14.08
C LEU A 147 14.48 -11.54 -14.45
N SER A 148 13.67 -10.49 -14.54
CA SER A 148 14.14 -9.13 -14.83
C SER A 148 13.08 -8.10 -14.45
N VAL A 149 13.51 -6.84 -14.25
CA VAL A 149 12.59 -5.73 -14.01
C VAL A 149 11.60 -5.50 -15.16
N ARG A 150 11.98 -5.83 -16.40
CA ARG A 150 11.09 -5.71 -17.57
C ARG A 150 9.96 -6.73 -17.51
N VAL A 151 10.26 -7.97 -17.14
CA VAL A 151 9.24 -9.02 -16.98
C VAL A 151 8.26 -8.62 -15.87
N TYR A 152 8.78 -8.19 -14.72
CA TYR A 152 7.96 -7.63 -13.64
C TYR A 152 7.04 -6.50 -14.16
N GLY A 153 7.60 -5.52 -14.88
CA GLY A 153 6.83 -4.38 -15.41
C GLY A 153 5.76 -4.77 -16.42
N GLU A 154 6.01 -5.76 -17.30
CA GLU A 154 5.00 -6.29 -18.23
C GLU A 154 3.90 -7.05 -17.49
N SER A 155 4.24 -7.92 -16.54
CA SER A 155 3.26 -8.65 -15.73
C SER A 155 2.34 -7.69 -14.97
N GLU A 156 2.91 -6.70 -14.27
CA GLU A 156 2.12 -5.70 -13.56
C GLU A 156 1.28 -4.83 -14.49
N TYR A 157 1.77 -4.50 -15.68
CA TYR A 157 0.98 -3.77 -16.67
C TYR A 157 -0.32 -4.51 -17.01
N TRP A 158 -0.24 -5.81 -17.30
CA TRP A 158 -1.40 -6.61 -17.65
C TRP A 158 -2.32 -6.88 -16.45
N PHE A 159 -1.76 -7.22 -15.29
CA PHE A 159 -2.55 -7.39 -14.07
C PHE A 159 -3.32 -6.12 -13.72
N ALA A 160 -2.65 -4.96 -13.72
CA ALA A 160 -3.30 -3.70 -13.44
C ALA A 160 -4.36 -3.34 -14.49
N LEU A 161 -4.14 -3.62 -15.78
CA LEU A 161 -5.11 -3.33 -16.84
C LEU A 161 -6.42 -4.09 -16.62
N ILE A 162 -6.33 -5.39 -16.31
CA ILE A 162 -7.50 -6.24 -16.03
C ILE A 162 -8.30 -5.66 -14.85
N LYS A 163 -7.62 -5.29 -13.75
CA LYS A 163 -8.25 -4.68 -12.58
C LYS A 163 -8.98 -3.39 -12.94
N VAL A 164 -8.31 -2.48 -13.65
CA VAL A 164 -8.85 -1.17 -14.01
C VAL A 164 -10.11 -1.30 -14.85
N VAL A 165 -10.06 -2.10 -15.91
CA VAL A 165 -11.19 -2.32 -16.81
C VAL A 165 -12.36 -2.94 -16.04
N THR A 166 -12.09 -3.92 -15.17
CA THR A 166 -13.12 -4.60 -14.38
C THR A 166 -13.81 -3.64 -13.41
N VAL A 167 -13.08 -2.77 -12.71
CA VAL A 167 -13.72 -1.81 -11.80
C VAL A 167 -14.55 -0.77 -12.56
N ILE A 168 -14.10 -0.34 -13.74
CA ILE A 168 -14.93 0.55 -14.59
C ILE A 168 -16.25 -0.14 -14.97
N ILE A 169 -16.19 -1.40 -15.42
CA ILE A 169 -17.38 -2.19 -15.74
C ILE A 169 -18.29 -2.35 -14.52
N PHE A 170 -17.71 -2.67 -13.36
CA PHE A 170 -18.42 -2.79 -12.09
C PHE A 170 -19.16 -1.49 -11.73
N ILE A 171 -18.51 -0.34 -11.85
CA ILE A 171 -19.15 0.96 -11.56
C ILE A 171 -20.30 1.23 -12.53
N ILE A 172 -20.10 1.00 -13.84
CA ILE A 172 -21.15 1.20 -14.84
C ILE A 172 -22.36 0.32 -14.53
N ILE A 173 -22.14 -0.98 -14.34
CA ILE A 173 -23.21 -1.95 -14.04
C ILE A 173 -23.90 -1.59 -12.71
N GLY A 174 -23.13 -1.25 -11.69
CA GLY A 174 -23.67 -0.84 -10.39
C GLY A 174 -24.56 0.39 -10.49
N LEU A 175 -24.11 1.43 -11.21
CA LEU A 175 -24.92 2.64 -11.43
C LEU A 175 -26.18 2.36 -12.24
N LEU A 176 -26.10 1.53 -13.29
CA LEU A 176 -27.29 1.11 -14.06
C LEU A 176 -28.29 0.32 -13.20
N THR A 177 -27.78 -0.46 -12.26
CA THR A 177 -28.61 -1.22 -11.31
C THR A 177 -29.28 -0.28 -10.30
N ILE A 178 -28.55 0.69 -9.74
CA ILE A 178 -29.10 1.70 -8.82
C ILE A 178 -30.22 2.51 -9.49
N LEU A 179 -30.07 2.84 -10.78
CA LEU A 179 -31.06 3.55 -11.57
C LEU A 179 -32.27 2.69 -12.00
N GLY A 180 -32.27 1.39 -11.71
CA GLY A 180 -33.34 0.46 -12.08
C GLY A 180 -33.34 -0.01 -13.54
N ILE A 181 -32.30 0.34 -14.33
CA ILE A 181 -32.20 -0.02 -15.74
C ILE A 181 -31.92 -1.51 -15.92
N MET A 182 -31.12 -2.11 -15.03
CA MET A 182 -30.79 -3.54 -15.06
C MET A 182 -31.67 -4.42 -14.17
N GLY A 183 -32.27 -3.85 -13.12
CA GLY A 183 -33.05 -4.58 -12.11
C GLY A 183 -34.56 -4.40 -12.19
N GLY A 184 -35.06 -3.50 -13.04
CA GLY A 184 -36.50 -3.22 -13.19
C GLY A 184 -37.09 -2.30 -12.11
N GLU A 185 -36.40 -2.12 -10.98
CA GLU A 185 -36.81 -1.23 -9.89
C GLU A 185 -35.70 -0.24 -9.52
N PHE A 186 -36.09 1.02 -9.30
CA PHE A 186 -35.17 2.06 -8.84
C PHE A 186 -34.82 1.83 -7.37
N VAL A 187 -33.55 1.52 -7.09
CA VAL A 187 -33.08 1.24 -5.71
C VAL A 187 -33.07 2.49 -4.84
N GLY A 188 -32.76 3.65 -5.44
CA GLY A 188 -32.65 4.91 -4.70
C GLY A 188 -31.63 4.85 -3.56
N PHE A 189 -31.86 5.61 -2.50
CA PHE A 189 -31.00 5.64 -1.30
C PHE A 189 -31.49 4.74 -0.17
N ASP A 190 -32.50 3.91 -0.41
CA ASP A 190 -33.19 3.17 0.65
C ASP A 190 -32.25 2.19 1.38
N ILE A 191 -31.38 1.50 0.64
CA ILE A 191 -30.33 0.64 1.20
C ILE A 191 -29.26 1.47 1.91
N PHE A 192 -28.87 2.59 1.31
CA PHE A 192 -27.80 3.46 1.81
C PHE A 192 -28.14 4.11 3.16
N THR A 193 -29.43 4.37 3.42
CA THR A 193 -29.92 4.98 4.66
C THR A 193 -30.63 4.00 5.59
N LYS A 194 -30.57 2.69 5.31
CA LYS A 194 -31.23 1.66 6.12
C LYS A 194 -30.71 1.65 7.57
N GLY A 195 -31.57 1.28 8.52
CA GLY A 195 -31.18 0.98 9.91
C GLY A 195 -30.71 2.20 10.72
N ASP A 196 -29.64 2.03 11.50
CA ASP A 196 -29.05 3.07 12.36
C ASP A 196 -28.39 4.22 11.58
N GLY A 197 -28.58 4.24 10.26
CA GLY A 197 -28.30 5.36 9.38
C GLY A 197 -27.13 5.10 8.44
N PRO A 198 -26.90 6.05 7.51
CA PRO A 198 -25.77 5.97 6.58
C PRO A 198 -24.41 6.04 7.30
N VAL A 199 -24.37 6.51 8.54
CA VAL A 199 -23.19 6.54 9.42
C VAL A 199 -23.58 5.96 10.78
N LEU A 200 -22.85 4.94 11.25
CA LEU A 200 -23.12 4.30 12.54
C LEU A 200 -22.59 5.14 13.72
N GLY A 201 -23.02 4.83 14.95
CA GLY A 201 -22.48 5.44 16.18
C GLY A 201 -23.44 6.31 16.98
N GLY A 202 -24.68 6.49 16.50
CA GLY A 202 -25.83 7.07 17.23
C GLY A 202 -25.77 8.58 17.51
N ASN A 203 -24.62 9.12 17.88
CA ASN A 203 -24.36 10.55 18.08
C ASN A 203 -23.11 11.00 17.32
N LEU A 204 -22.90 12.31 17.18
CA LEU A 204 -21.78 12.86 16.40
C LEU A 204 -20.41 12.31 16.86
N GLY A 205 -20.18 12.18 18.17
CA GLY A 205 -18.94 11.65 18.71
C GLY A 205 -18.76 10.17 18.36
N GLY A 206 -19.78 9.35 18.57
CA GLY A 206 -19.78 7.93 18.21
C GLY A 206 -19.58 7.72 16.71
N SER A 207 -20.20 8.55 15.88
CA SER A 207 -20.03 8.50 14.42
C SER A 207 -18.64 8.90 13.94
N LEU A 208 -18.00 9.86 14.59
CA LEU A 208 -16.59 10.16 14.30
C LEU A 208 -15.68 8.99 14.70
N LEU A 209 -15.99 8.29 15.79
CA LEU A 209 -15.22 7.11 16.24
C LEU A 209 -15.43 5.88 15.36
N THR A 210 -16.62 5.64 14.80
CA THR A 210 -16.86 4.56 13.83
C THR A 210 -16.11 4.82 12.52
N ILE A 211 -16.17 6.07 12.01
CA ILE A 211 -15.40 6.51 10.85
C ILE A 211 -13.89 6.35 11.09
N LEU A 212 -13.39 6.77 12.25
CA LEU A 212 -11.98 6.63 12.61
C LEU A 212 -11.57 5.15 12.74
N GLY A 213 -12.46 4.28 13.22
CA GLY A 213 -12.20 2.83 13.32
C GLY A 213 -11.90 2.15 11.99
N VAL A 214 -12.46 2.65 10.90
CA VAL A 214 -12.22 2.09 9.57
C VAL A 214 -11.08 2.79 8.81
N PHE A 215 -10.40 3.78 9.41
CA PHE A 215 -9.25 4.44 8.77
C PHE A 215 -8.09 3.50 8.52
N LEU A 216 -7.86 2.52 9.40
CA LEU A 216 -6.82 1.52 9.22
C LEU A 216 -7.10 0.67 7.97
N VAL A 217 -8.33 0.17 7.85
CA VAL A 217 -8.78 -0.63 6.71
C VAL A 217 -8.68 0.19 5.43
N ALA A 218 -9.22 1.42 5.43
CA ALA A 218 -9.14 2.31 4.28
C ALA A 218 -7.69 2.61 3.88
N GLY A 219 -6.81 2.93 4.84
CA GLY A 219 -5.41 3.21 4.55
C GLY A 219 -4.62 1.98 4.08
N PHE A 220 -4.91 0.80 4.62
CA PHE A 220 -4.39 -0.46 4.08
C PHE A 220 -4.77 -0.64 2.61
N SER A 221 -6.02 -0.32 2.24
CA SER A 221 -6.43 -0.34 0.83
C SER A 221 -5.66 0.63 -0.07
N PHE A 222 -5.03 1.68 0.48
CA PHE A 222 -4.21 2.64 -0.26
C PHE A 222 -2.69 2.38 -0.14
N GLN A 223 -2.25 1.38 0.62
CA GLN A 223 -0.83 1.01 0.62
C GLN A 223 -0.39 0.50 -0.76
N GLY A 224 0.90 0.60 -1.05
CA GLY A 224 1.44 0.32 -2.39
C GLY A 224 1.34 1.51 -3.36
N THR A 225 0.63 2.59 -3.00
CA THR A 225 0.66 3.84 -3.78
C THR A 225 2.06 4.47 -3.78
N GLU A 226 2.80 4.34 -2.69
CA GLU A 226 4.18 4.79 -2.52
C GLU A 226 5.20 4.00 -3.38
N LEU A 227 4.80 2.87 -3.97
CA LEU A 227 5.68 2.05 -4.82
C LEU A 227 6.21 2.80 -6.04
N ILE A 228 5.52 3.87 -6.45
CA ILE A 228 5.99 4.82 -7.47
C ILE A 228 7.35 5.40 -7.10
N GLY A 229 7.58 5.68 -5.81
CA GLY A 229 8.85 6.20 -5.33
C GLY A 229 10.00 5.21 -5.44
N ILE A 230 9.74 3.91 -5.26
CA ILE A 230 10.74 2.83 -5.39
C ILE A 230 11.02 2.55 -6.87
N THR A 231 9.95 2.43 -7.67
CA THR A 231 10.06 2.15 -9.11
C THR A 231 10.68 3.32 -9.90
N ALA A 232 10.68 4.54 -9.34
CA ALA A 232 11.40 5.68 -9.91
C ALA A 232 12.89 5.38 -10.15
N GLY A 233 13.53 4.60 -9.27
CA GLY A 233 14.94 4.22 -9.40
C GLY A 233 15.24 3.34 -10.63
N GLU A 234 14.26 2.54 -11.07
CA GLU A 234 14.36 1.65 -12.23
C GLU A 234 13.58 2.18 -13.46
N SER A 235 13.08 3.42 -13.42
CA SER A 235 12.40 4.06 -14.55
C SER A 235 13.40 4.53 -15.62
N GLU A 236 13.06 4.34 -16.89
CA GLU A 236 13.84 4.88 -18.02
C GLU A 236 13.80 6.42 -18.05
N ASN A 237 12.66 7.02 -17.69
CA ASN A 237 12.44 8.48 -17.73
C ASN A 237 11.72 8.97 -16.47
N PRO A 238 12.35 8.91 -15.28
CA PRO A 238 11.67 9.24 -14.01
C PRO A 238 11.14 10.68 -13.98
N GLU A 239 11.85 11.63 -14.60
CA GLU A 239 11.41 13.04 -14.67
C GLU A 239 10.08 13.25 -15.37
N ARG A 240 9.65 12.30 -16.22
CA ARG A 240 8.38 12.35 -16.94
C ARG A 240 7.38 11.32 -16.39
N ALA A 241 7.83 10.10 -16.15
CA ALA A 241 7.01 8.98 -15.74
C ALA A 241 6.40 9.20 -14.34
N VAL A 242 7.21 9.64 -13.36
CA VAL A 242 6.76 9.87 -11.99
C VAL A 242 5.69 10.96 -11.94
N PRO A 243 5.90 12.18 -12.50
CA PRO A 243 4.87 13.22 -12.48
C PRO A 243 3.56 12.81 -13.15
N LYS A 244 3.63 12.02 -14.23
CA LYS A 244 2.44 11.50 -14.90
C LYS A 244 1.67 10.54 -14.01
N ALA A 245 2.35 9.59 -13.37
CA ALA A 245 1.73 8.65 -12.43
C ALA A 245 1.10 9.38 -11.23
N ILE A 246 1.78 10.39 -10.67
CA ILE A 246 1.25 11.19 -9.56
C ILE A 246 -0.03 11.95 -9.93
N LYS A 247 -0.13 12.47 -11.15
CA LYS A 247 -1.38 13.13 -11.62
C LYS A 247 -2.56 12.17 -11.75
N GLN A 248 -2.29 10.90 -12.03
CA GLN A 248 -3.32 9.87 -12.13
C GLN A 248 -3.82 9.39 -10.75
N VAL A 249 -3.10 9.70 -9.67
CA VAL A 249 -3.48 9.36 -8.28
C VAL A 249 -4.87 9.87 -7.92
N PHE A 250 -5.22 11.08 -8.35
CA PHE A 250 -6.53 11.67 -8.09
C PHE A 250 -7.67 10.83 -8.71
N TRP A 251 -7.56 10.53 -10.01
CA TRP A 251 -8.58 9.77 -10.74
C TRP A 251 -8.72 8.35 -10.21
N ARG A 252 -7.62 7.71 -9.82
CA ARG A 252 -7.69 6.36 -9.22
C ARG A 252 -8.37 6.37 -7.85
N ILE A 253 -8.13 7.38 -7.00
CA ILE A 253 -8.82 7.51 -5.70
C ILE A 253 -10.33 7.63 -5.92
N LEU A 254 -10.73 8.52 -6.83
CA LEU A 254 -12.13 8.75 -7.15
C LEU A 254 -12.81 7.49 -7.71
N LEU A 255 -12.22 6.86 -8.73
CA LEU A 255 -12.84 5.71 -9.41
C LEU A 255 -12.81 4.44 -8.54
N PHE A 256 -11.65 3.99 -8.07
CA PHE A 256 -11.53 2.68 -7.44
C PHE A 256 -12.03 2.63 -6.01
N TYR A 257 -12.05 3.75 -5.31
CA TYR A 257 -12.42 3.78 -3.90
C TYR A 257 -13.74 4.50 -3.71
N ILE A 258 -13.83 5.79 -4.06
CA ILE A 258 -15.04 6.57 -3.76
C ILE A 258 -16.26 6.03 -4.51
N LEU A 259 -16.17 5.87 -5.83
CA LEU A 259 -17.30 5.35 -6.61
C LEU A 259 -17.59 3.88 -6.31
N ALA A 260 -16.57 3.04 -6.11
CA ALA A 260 -16.80 1.63 -5.83
C ALA A 260 -17.46 1.42 -4.45
N ILE A 261 -16.97 2.08 -3.41
CA ILE A 261 -17.57 2.03 -2.06
C ILE A 261 -18.99 2.62 -2.09
N PHE A 262 -19.21 3.71 -2.83
CA PHE A 262 -20.54 4.25 -3.04
C PHE A 262 -21.50 3.23 -3.69
N VAL A 263 -21.08 2.59 -4.79
CA VAL A 263 -21.89 1.57 -5.47
C VAL A 263 -22.21 0.41 -4.53
N ILE A 264 -21.23 -0.11 -3.79
CA ILE A 264 -21.45 -1.20 -2.84
C ILE A 264 -22.42 -0.76 -1.75
N GLY A 265 -22.21 0.40 -1.13
CA GLY A 265 -23.08 0.92 -0.07
C GLY A 265 -24.51 1.24 -0.52
N MET A 266 -24.72 1.47 -1.82
CA MET A 266 -26.06 1.65 -2.40
C MET A 266 -26.77 0.33 -2.73
N LEU A 267 -26.02 -0.77 -2.90
CA LEU A 267 -26.56 -2.05 -3.36
C LEU A 267 -26.55 -3.15 -2.29
N ILE A 268 -25.71 -3.04 -1.26
CA ILE A 268 -25.59 -4.01 -0.19
C ILE A 268 -25.81 -3.30 1.15
N PRO A 269 -26.82 -3.72 1.93
CA PRO A 269 -27.03 -3.21 3.28
C PRO A 269 -25.80 -3.40 4.16
N TYR A 270 -25.47 -2.39 4.99
CA TYR A 270 -24.30 -2.45 5.87
C TYR A 270 -24.38 -3.60 6.89
N ASP A 271 -25.60 -3.99 7.28
CA ASP A 271 -25.90 -5.06 8.22
C ASP A 271 -25.91 -6.46 7.58
N SER A 272 -25.57 -6.56 6.30
CA SER A 272 -25.51 -7.84 5.60
C SER A 272 -24.33 -8.69 6.11
N ALA A 273 -24.65 -9.87 6.66
CA ALA A 273 -23.65 -10.85 7.09
C ALA A 273 -22.68 -11.26 5.96
N ALA A 274 -23.10 -11.14 4.70
CA ALA A 274 -22.27 -11.44 3.54
C ALA A 274 -21.07 -10.48 3.40
N LEU A 275 -21.17 -9.23 3.90
CA LEU A 275 -20.05 -8.27 3.89
C LEU A 275 -18.88 -8.69 4.78
N MET A 276 -19.14 -9.50 5.80
CA MET A 276 -18.15 -9.97 6.77
C MET A 276 -17.60 -11.36 6.42
N GLY A 277 -18.18 -12.05 5.43
CA GLY A 277 -17.75 -13.39 5.02
C GLY A 277 -17.84 -14.44 6.14
N GLY A 278 -18.95 -14.49 6.88
CA GLY A 278 -19.08 -15.34 8.08
C GLY A 278 -19.59 -16.76 7.82
N GLY A 279 -18.85 -17.77 8.31
CA GLY A 279 -19.27 -19.18 8.42
C GLY A 279 -18.28 -20.18 7.79
N ASP A 280 -18.81 -21.35 7.36
CA ASP A 280 -18.14 -22.31 6.46
C ASP A 280 -18.02 -21.77 5.01
N ASP A 281 -18.57 -20.59 4.73
CA ASP A 281 -18.54 -19.95 3.42
C ASP A 281 -17.24 -19.19 3.19
N VAL A 282 -16.67 -19.37 2.00
CA VAL A 282 -15.47 -18.67 1.54
C VAL A 282 -15.71 -17.16 1.59
N ALA A 283 -14.80 -16.41 2.23
CA ALA A 283 -14.83 -14.95 2.31
C ALA A 283 -15.17 -14.34 0.94
N THR A 284 -16.39 -13.82 0.80
CA THR A 284 -16.90 -13.35 -0.49
C THR A 284 -16.74 -11.84 -0.57
N SER A 285 -15.97 -11.38 -1.56
CA SER A 285 -15.78 -9.96 -1.81
C SER A 285 -17.11 -9.24 -2.05
N PRO A 286 -17.33 -8.02 -1.49
CA PRO A 286 -18.50 -7.21 -1.82
C PRO A 286 -18.65 -6.92 -3.31
N PHE A 287 -17.55 -6.89 -4.07
CA PHE A 287 -17.60 -6.73 -5.51
C PHE A 287 -18.23 -7.95 -6.21
N THR A 288 -17.94 -9.15 -5.72
CA THR A 288 -18.57 -10.39 -6.17
C THR A 288 -20.05 -10.42 -5.76
N LEU A 289 -20.36 -10.02 -4.53
CA LEU A 289 -21.73 -10.04 -3.99
C LEU A 289 -22.70 -9.19 -4.83
N VAL A 290 -22.28 -8.01 -5.31
CA VAL A 290 -23.12 -7.19 -6.19
C VAL A 290 -23.56 -7.96 -7.44
N PHE A 291 -22.65 -8.71 -8.08
CA PHE A 291 -23.00 -9.50 -9.26
C PHE A 291 -23.82 -10.76 -8.92
N GLN A 292 -23.53 -11.41 -7.79
CA GLN A 292 -24.32 -12.56 -7.32
C GLN A 292 -25.76 -12.15 -7.00
N ASN A 293 -25.95 -11.05 -6.28
CA ASN A 293 -27.28 -10.54 -5.93
C ASN A 293 -28.06 -10.08 -7.17
N ALA A 294 -27.36 -9.63 -8.22
CA ALA A 294 -27.96 -9.32 -9.52
C ALA A 294 -28.28 -10.56 -10.39
N GLY A 295 -28.02 -11.78 -9.90
CA GLY A 295 -28.24 -13.03 -10.64
C GLY A 295 -27.23 -13.28 -11.77
N LEU A 296 -26.13 -12.52 -11.83
CA LEU A 296 -25.12 -12.59 -12.88
C LEU A 296 -23.98 -13.55 -12.49
N ALA A 297 -24.29 -14.84 -12.39
CA ALA A 297 -23.34 -15.87 -11.92
C ALA A 297 -22.01 -15.89 -12.70
N PHE A 298 -22.05 -15.68 -14.02
CA PHE A 298 -20.84 -15.58 -14.85
C PHE A 298 -19.99 -14.35 -14.48
N ALA A 299 -20.62 -13.20 -14.25
CA ALA A 299 -19.93 -11.98 -13.85
C ALA A 299 -19.33 -12.10 -12.44
N ALA A 300 -20.01 -12.78 -11.52
CA ALA A 300 -19.49 -13.09 -10.19
C ALA A 300 -18.25 -14.00 -10.25
N SER A 301 -18.28 -15.05 -11.08
CA SER A 301 -17.11 -15.93 -11.31
C SER A 301 -15.94 -15.16 -11.93
N PHE A 302 -16.20 -14.32 -12.93
CA PHE A 302 -15.18 -13.47 -13.54
C PHE A 302 -14.59 -12.47 -12.52
N MET A 303 -15.42 -11.86 -11.67
CA MET A 303 -14.96 -10.95 -10.61
C MET A 303 -14.03 -11.66 -9.62
N ASN A 304 -14.33 -12.89 -9.19
CA ASN A 304 -13.40 -13.67 -8.37
C ASN A 304 -12.06 -13.95 -9.07
N ALA A 305 -12.05 -14.20 -10.37
CA ALA A 305 -10.81 -14.34 -11.12
C ALA A 305 -9.99 -13.04 -11.13
N VAL A 306 -10.66 -11.90 -11.26
CA VAL A 306 -10.02 -10.58 -11.16
C VAL A 306 -9.49 -10.33 -9.74
N ILE A 307 -10.23 -10.70 -8.70
CA ILE A 307 -9.78 -10.60 -7.32
C ILE A 307 -8.53 -11.47 -7.11
N LEU A 308 -8.53 -12.72 -7.57
CA LEU A 308 -7.37 -13.60 -7.47
C LEU A 308 -6.13 -12.98 -8.13
N THR A 309 -6.25 -12.54 -9.39
CA THR A 309 -5.14 -11.86 -10.09
C THR A 309 -4.73 -10.55 -9.40
N SER A 310 -5.68 -9.88 -8.73
CA SER A 310 -5.44 -8.65 -7.99
C SER A 310 -4.60 -8.86 -6.75
N VAL A 311 -4.94 -9.85 -5.94
CA VAL A 311 -4.21 -10.26 -4.73
C VAL A 311 -2.80 -10.74 -5.10
N LEU A 312 -2.66 -11.55 -6.16
CA LEU A 312 -1.35 -12.01 -6.62
C LEU A 312 -0.44 -10.88 -7.12
N SER A 313 -1.01 -9.88 -7.80
CA SER A 313 -0.28 -8.68 -8.23
C SER A 313 0.13 -7.79 -7.05
N ALA A 314 -0.69 -7.69 -5.99
CA ALA A 314 -0.31 -7.01 -4.75
C ALA A 314 0.87 -7.71 -4.06
N GLY A 315 0.82 -9.04 -3.92
CA GLY A 315 1.94 -9.83 -3.40
C GLY A 315 3.19 -9.73 -4.28
N ASN A 316 3.05 -9.74 -5.62
CA ASN A 316 4.18 -9.54 -6.53
C ASN A 316 4.83 -8.16 -6.35
N SER A 317 4.02 -7.11 -6.20
CA SER A 317 4.47 -5.75 -5.90
C SER A 317 5.16 -5.64 -4.55
N GLY A 318 4.67 -6.35 -3.53
CA GLY A 318 5.28 -6.42 -2.20
C GLY A 318 6.65 -7.11 -2.21
N MET A 319 6.77 -8.23 -2.93
CA MET A 319 8.05 -8.93 -3.12
C MET A 319 9.07 -8.03 -3.85
N TYR A 320 8.62 -7.29 -4.86
CA TYR A 320 9.44 -6.31 -5.55
C TYR A 320 9.89 -5.18 -4.60
N ALA A 321 8.96 -4.59 -3.86
CA ALA A 321 9.20 -3.46 -2.96
C ALA A 321 10.21 -3.82 -1.85
N SER A 322 9.98 -4.93 -1.15
CA SER A 322 10.87 -5.44 -0.10
C SER A 322 12.26 -5.72 -0.64
N THR A 323 12.36 -6.44 -1.77
CA THR A 323 13.63 -6.76 -2.42
C THR A 323 14.45 -5.51 -2.78
N ARG A 324 13.81 -4.48 -3.36
CA ARG A 324 14.48 -3.22 -3.74
C ARG A 324 14.81 -2.34 -2.54
N MET A 325 13.97 -2.36 -1.50
CA MET A 325 14.24 -1.65 -0.25
C MET A 325 15.49 -2.22 0.43
N LEU A 326 15.57 -3.54 0.58
CA LEU A 326 16.72 -4.22 1.20
C LEU A 326 18.01 -4.01 0.38
N TYR A 327 17.91 -4.05 -0.95
CA TYR A 327 19.00 -3.68 -1.84
C TYR A 327 19.49 -2.24 -1.61
N SER A 328 18.58 -1.26 -1.56
CA SER A 328 18.96 0.14 -1.39
C SER A 328 19.53 0.41 0.00
N MET A 329 18.97 -0.19 1.04
CA MET A 329 19.54 -0.10 2.39
C MET A 329 20.97 -0.64 2.43
N SER A 330 21.29 -1.69 1.66
CA SER A 330 22.66 -2.18 1.53
C SER A 330 23.60 -1.17 0.88
N LYS A 331 23.13 -0.46 -0.16
CA LYS A 331 23.89 0.63 -0.81
C LYS A 331 24.09 1.83 0.11
N ASP A 332 23.09 2.14 0.93
CA ASP A 332 23.13 3.21 1.93
C ASP A 332 23.90 2.80 3.21
N LYS A 333 24.50 1.61 3.25
CA LYS A 333 25.22 1.03 4.41
C LYS A 333 24.35 0.83 5.66
N LEU A 334 23.04 0.74 5.47
CA LEU A 334 22.02 0.47 6.49
C LEU A 334 21.69 -1.02 6.62
N ALA A 335 22.14 -1.85 5.66
CA ALA A 335 22.03 -3.30 5.68
C ALA A 335 23.34 -3.96 5.23
N PHE A 336 23.47 -5.27 5.44
CA PHE A 336 24.68 -6.00 5.08
C PHE A 336 25.03 -5.85 3.60
N PRO A 337 26.32 -5.69 3.22
CA PRO A 337 26.75 -5.46 1.83
C PRO A 337 26.35 -6.55 0.83
N VAL A 338 26.09 -7.77 1.32
CA VAL A 338 25.69 -8.92 0.49
C VAL A 338 24.37 -8.67 -0.23
N PHE A 339 23.45 -7.90 0.36
CA PHE A 339 22.15 -7.55 -0.21
C PHE A 339 22.25 -6.58 -1.40
N GLY A 340 23.36 -5.85 -1.51
CA GLY A 340 23.66 -4.92 -2.60
C GLY A 340 24.21 -5.58 -3.86
N LYS A 341 24.26 -6.92 -3.93
CA LYS A 341 24.74 -7.67 -5.11
C LYS A 341 23.59 -7.92 -6.09
N THR A 342 23.83 -7.62 -7.37
CA THR A 342 22.88 -7.90 -8.46
C THR A 342 23.40 -8.98 -9.41
N ASN A 343 22.49 -9.67 -10.09
CA ASN A 343 22.83 -10.61 -11.17
C ASN A 343 22.97 -9.86 -12.52
N LYS A 344 23.26 -10.59 -13.61
CA LYS A 344 23.42 -10.02 -14.96
C LYS A 344 22.18 -9.26 -15.47
N SER A 345 20.99 -9.64 -14.99
CA SER A 345 19.72 -8.99 -15.32
C SER A 345 19.40 -7.78 -14.43
N GLY A 346 20.30 -7.39 -13.53
CA GLY A 346 20.12 -6.29 -12.59
C GLY A 346 19.20 -6.62 -11.40
N VAL A 347 18.87 -7.90 -11.17
CA VAL A 347 18.04 -8.32 -10.03
C VAL A 347 18.90 -8.50 -8.79
N PRO A 348 18.56 -7.91 -7.63
CA PRO A 348 19.28 -8.08 -6.38
C PRO A 348 18.95 -9.44 -5.74
N TYR A 349 19.54 -10.50 -6.30
CA TYR A 349 19.19 -11.89 -6.04
C TYR A 349 19.33 -12.30 -4.57
N MET A 350 20.31 -11.78 -3.83
CA MET A 350 20.47 -12.08 -2.40
C MET A 350 19.33 -11.47 -1.56
N SER A 351 18.93 -10.24 -1.89
CA SER A 351 17.79 -9.58 -1.26
C SER A 351 16.50 -10.34 -1.54
N LEU A 352 16.32 -10.80 -2.79
CA LEU A 352 15.16 -11.59 -3.19
C LEU A 352 15.11 -12.94 -2.45
N LEU A 353 16.22 -13.69 -2.43
CA LEU A 353 16.28 -15.00 -1.77
C LEU A 353 15.99 -14.91 -0.27
N VAL A 354 16.63 -13.98 0.44
CA VAL A 354 16.39 -13.82 1.88
C VAL A 354 14.97 -13.35 2.15
N THR A 355 14.44 -12.41 1.37
CA THR A 355 13.04 -11.99 1.48
C THR A 355 12.09 -13.19 1.29
N ALA A 356 12.30 -14.01 0.26
CA ALA A 356 11.48 -15.19 0.00
C ALA A 356 11.54 -16.24 1.11
N VAL A 357 12.73 -16.50 1.67
CA VAL A 357 12.89 -17.42 2.82
C VAL A 357 12.11 -16.92 4.03
N ILE A 358 12.13 -15.62 4.32
CA ILE A 358 11.40 -15.06 5.45
C ILE A 358 9.89 -15.08 5.21
N VAL A 359 9.42 -14.80 3.98
CA VAL A 359 8.01 -14.96 3.59
C VAL A 359 7.56 -16.40 3.81
N ILE A 360 8.35 -17.39 3.38
CA ILE A 360 8.05 -18.81 3.62
C ILE A 360 8.04 -19.12 5.12
N GLY A 361 8.96 -18.57 5.90
CA GLY A 361 9.00 -18.74 7.35
C GLY A 361 7.74 -18.22 8.05
N ILE A 362 7.25 -17.04 7.66
CA ILE A 362 6.01 -16.45 8.19
C ILE A 362 4.80 -17.28 7.76
N PHE A 363 4.76 -17.71 6.49
CA PHE A 363 3.72 -18.60 5.99
C PHE A 363 3.67 -19.93 6.76
N VAL A 364 4.82 -20.54 7.05
CA VAL A 364 4.90 -21.75 7.88
C VAL A 364 4.45 -21.46 9.31
N LEU A 365 4.89 -20.34 9.90
CA LEU A 365 4.49 -19.94 11.25
C LEU A 365 2.97 -19.78 11.38
N GLN A 366 2.30 -19.24 10.36
CA GLN A 366 0.83 -19.17 10.30
C GLN A 366 0.15 -20.52 10.50
N HIS A 367 0.73 -21.60 9.97
CA HIS A 367 0.18 -22.95 10.08
C HIS A 367 0.55 -23.65 11.39
N LEU A 368 1.64 -23.23 12.04
CA LEU A 368 2.13 -23.85 13.28
C LEU A 368 1.61 -23.14 14.54
N SER A 369 1.41 -21.82 14.48
CA SER A 369 0.98 -20.98 15.61
C SER A 369 0.20 -19.77 15.11
N GLY A 370 -1.14 -19.88 15.17
CA GLY A 370 -2.05 -18.78 14.82
C GLY A 370 -1.77 -17.51 15.62
N ASP A 371 -1.63 -17.63 16.95
CA ASP A 371 -1.34 -16.51 17.85
C ASP A 371 -0.06 -15.76 17.43
N ALA A 372 1.04 -16.49 17.17
CA ALA A 372 2.31 -15.86 16.77
C ALA A 372 2.19 -15.12 15.43
N TYR A 373 1.41 -15.67 14.50
CA TYR A 373 1.12 -15.01 13.23
C TYR A 373 0.29 -13.73 13.43
N GLU A 374 -0.71 -13.75 14.30
CA GLU A 374 -1.52 -12.56 14.62
C GLU A 374 -0.66 -11.42 15.19
N TYR A 375 0.28 -11.72 16.11
CA TYR A 375 1.23 -10.71 16.61
C TYR A 375 2.09 -10.10 15.51
N ILE A 376 2.56 -10.91 14.55
CA ILE A 376 3.39 -10.45 13.44
C ILE A 376 2.57 -9.59 12.47
N VAL A 377 1.35 -10.02 12.13
CA VAL A 377 0.44 -9.26 11.26
C VAL A 377 0.07 -7.93 11.91
N ALA A 378 -0.26 -7.91 13.19
CA ALA A 378 -0.57 -6.68 13.89
C ALA A 378 0.64 -5.72 13.94
N ALA A 379 1.85 -6.26 14.12
CA ALA A 379 3.08 -5.48 14.02
C ALA A 379 3.28 -4.84 12.64
N SER A 380 2.83 -5.48 11.54
CA SER A 380 2.87 -4.90 10.19
C SER A 380 1.79 -3.85 9.91
N GLY A 381 0.58 -3.99 10.46
CA GLY A 381 -0.58 -3.17 10.05
C GLY A 381 -0.37 -1.65 10.13
N MET A 382 0.37 -1.16 11.13
CA MET A 382 0.68 0.27 11.31
C MET A 382 1.90 0.76 10.52
N THR A 383 2.74 -0.13 10.05
CA THR A 383 4.07 0.22 9.50
C THR A 383 3.98 1.04 8.22
N GLY A 384 2.93 0.82 7.40
CA GLY A 384 2.64 1.66 6.24
C GLY A 384 2.42 3.12 6.61
N PHE A 385 1.67 3.39 7.68
CA PHE A 385 1.45 4.76 8.17
C PHE A 385 2.72 5.37 8.76
N ILE A 386 3.56 4.59 9.45
CA ILE A 386 4.87 5.04 9.93
C ILE A 386 5.77 5.42 8.74
N ALA A 387 5.78 4.63 7.67
CA ALA A 387 6.48 4.93 6.43
C ALA A 387 5.98 6.24 5.81
N TRP A 388 4.65 6.45 5.80
CA TRP A 388 4.02 7.68 5.30
C TRP A 388 4.35 8.91 6.15
N VAL A 389 4.41 8.80 7.48
CA VAL A 389 4.95 9.86 8.35
C VAL A 389 6.40 10.17 7.96
N GLY A 390 7.22 9.14 7.71
CA GLY A 390 8.58 9.29 7.20
C GLY A 390 8.67 10.07 5.88
N ILE A 391 7.77 9.78 4.93
CA ILE A 391 7.65 10.53 3.65
C ILE A 391 7.32 11.99 3.91
N ALA A 392 6.32 12.28 4.75
CA ALA A 392 5.88 13.63 5.08
C ALA A 392 7.00 14.46 5.71
N ILE A 393 7.70 13.90 6.70
CA ILE A 393 8.85 14.55 7.36
C ILE A 393 9.98 14.80 6.37
N SER A 394 10.29 13.80 5.53
CA SER A 394 11.36 13.90 4.53
C SER A 394 11.06 15.00 3.50
N HIS A 395 9.83 15.10 3.01
CA HIS A 395 9.43 16.15 2.06
C HIS A 395 9.46 17.54 2.68
N TYR A 396 8.93 17.67 3.90
CA TYR A 396 8.97 18.93 4.64
C TYR A 396 10.41 19.45 4.78
N ARG A 397 11.32 18.58 5.20
CA ARG A 397 12.73 18.93 5.38
C ARG A 397 13.47 19.14 4.06
N PHE A 398 13.18 18.33 3.04
CA PHE A 398 13.72 18.52 1.69
C PHE A 398 13.44 19.93 1.18
N ARG A 399 12.18 20.38 1.20
CA ARG A 399 11.81 21.72 0.70
C ARG A 399 12.37 22.86 1.57
N LYS A 400 12.40 22.69 2.90
CA LYS A 400 13.04 23.67 3.80
C LYS A 400 14.54 23.80 3.55
N ALA A 401 15.25 22.69 3.33
CA ALA A 401 16.67 22.70 2.98
C ALA A 401 16.90 23.33 1.60
N PHE A 402 16.06 23.00 0.61
CA PHE A 402 16.13 23.56 -0.73
C PHE A 402 16.03 25.09 -0.71
N ASP A 403 15.11 25.62 0.09
CA ASP A 403 14.93 27.07 0.27
C ASP A 403 16.09 27.68 1.07
N LYS A 404 16.53 27.03 2.16
CA LYS A 404 17.61 27.53 3.04
C LYS A 404 18.97 27.59 2.34
N GLN A 405 19.25 26.66 1.43
CA GLN A 405 20.47 26.61 0.64
C GLN A 405 20.38 27.42 -0.67
N ASN A 406 19.31 28.18 -0.88
CA ASN A 406 19.07 29.01 -2.08
C ASN A 406 19.15 28.23 -3.41
N TYR A 407 18.71 26.97 -3.43
CA TYR A 407 18.64 26.21 -4.68
C TYR A 407 17.54 26.76 -5.58
N ASP A 408 17.81 26.82 -6.89
CA ASP A 408 16.84 27.28 -7.87
C ASP A 408 15.66 26.30 -8.00
N LYS A 409 14.46 26.78 -7.61
CA LYS A 409 13.21 26.03 -7.69
C LYS A 409 12.84 25.65 -9.13
N SER A 410 13.40 26.30 -10.15
CA SER A 410 13.20 25.90 -11.55
C SER A 410 13.70 24.49 -11.84
N LYS A 411 14.68 24.00 -11.06
CA LYS A 411 15.24 22.65 -11.19
C LYS A 411 14.29 21.54 -10.74
N LEU A 412 13.23 21.88 -10.01
CA LEU A 412 12.18 20.94 -9.61
C LEU A 412 11.24 20.73 -10.80
N LYS A 413 11.43 19.61 -11.52
CA LYS A 413 10.59 19.20 -12.67
C LYS A 413 9.13 18.97 -12.28
N TYR A 414 8.90 18.51 -11.06
CA TYR A 414 7.60 18.43 -10.43
C TYR A 414 7.65 19.16 -9.10
N LYS A 415 6.59 19.93 -8.80
CA LYS A 415 6.45 20.70 -7.57
C LYS A 415 5.16 20.30 -6.89
N ALA A 416 5.23 19.86 -5.63
CA ALA A 416 4.02 19.60 -4.86
C ALA A 416 3.30 20.94 -4.66
N LYS A 417 2.03 20.98 -5.04
CA LYS A 417 1.16 22.13 -4.77
C LYS A 417 0.83 22.17 -3.29
N LEU A 418 0.56 23.36 -2.75
CA LEU A 418 0.15 23.55 -1.35
C LEU A 418 1.22 23.14 -0.31
N PHE A 419 2.51 23.23 -0.63
CA PHE A 419 3.56 23.17 0.39
C PHE A 419 3.52 24.43 1.28
N PRO A 420 3.59 24.34 2.62
CA PRO A 420 3.85 23.14 3.44
C PRO A 420 2.60 22.40 3.94
N PHE A 421 1.38 22.86 3.61
CA PHE A 421 0.13 22.24 4.07
C PHE A 421 0.06 20.74 3.73
N GLY A 422 0.38 20.34 2.50
CA GLY A 422 0.28 18.95 2.04
C GLY A 422 0.98 17.92 2.96
N PRO A 423 2.30 17.99 3.16
CA PRO A 423 3.01 17.06 4.05
C PRO A 423 2.58 17.18 5.52
N ILE A 424 2.23 18.38 6.01
CA ILE A 424 1.77 18.56 7.39
C ILE A 424 0.42 17.87 7.61
N PHE A 425 -0.54 18.10 6.72
CA PHE A 425 -1.87 17.47 6.77
C PHE A 425 -1.75 15.94 6.69
N ALA A 426 -0.99 15.42 5.72
CA ALA A 426 -0.81 13.99 5.55
C ALA A 426 -0.12 13.33 6.76
N GLY A 427 0.95 13.94 7.26
CA GLY A 427 1.68 13.44 8.43
C GLY A 427 0.85 13.48 9.72
N PHE A 428 0.11 14.57 9.95
CA PHE A 428 -0.77 14.70 11.11
C PHE A 428 -1.88 13.64 11.10
N LEU A 429 -2.52 13.43 9.95
CA LEU A 429 -3.58 12.43 9.84
C LEU A 429 -3.03 11.01 9.98
N CYS A 430 -1.83 10.70 9.46
CA CYS A 430 -1.19 9.40 9.73
C CYS A 430 -0.95 9.19 11.23
N VAL A 431 -0.53 10.21 11.97
CA VAL A 431 -0.36 10.13 13.44
C VAL A 431 -1.70 9.89 14.14
N ILE A 432 -2.78 10.55 13.69
CA ILE A 432 -4.14 10.28 14.20
C ILE A 432 -4.51 8.81 13.96
N VAL A 433 -4.26 8.26 12.77
CA VAL A 433 -4.58 6.86 12.47
C VAL A 433 -3.77 5.91 13.35
N ILE A 434 -2.48 6.17 13.52
CA ILE A 434 -1.60 5.37 14.38
C ILE A 434 -2.12 5.39 15.82
N ILE A 435 -2.41 6.56 16.39
CA ILE A 435 -2.90 6.69 17.77
C ILE A 435 -4.32 6.14 17.91
N GLY A 436 -5.15 6.32 16.89
CA GLY A 436 -6.56 6.01 16.88
C GLY A 436 -6.91 4.55 16.59
N GLN A 437 -5.93 3.65 16.52
CA GLN A 437 -6.13 2.29 16.01
C GLN A 437 -6.92 1.39 16.96
N ASP A 438 -6.75 1.50 18.28
CA ASP A 438 -7.55 0.75 19.28
C ASP A 438 -8.87 1.49 19.55
N VAL A 439 -9.77 1.45 18.56
CA VAL A 439 -11.06 2.12 18.63
C VAL A 439 -11.97 1.54 19.70
N ASP A 440 -11.84 0.26 20.02
CA ASP A 440 -12.61 -0.35 21.10
C ASP A 440 -12.21 0.24 22.45
N PHE A 441 -10.91 0.39 22.72
CA PHE A 441 -10.44 1.09 23.91
C PHE A 441 -10.93 2.54 23.93
N ILE A 442 -10.84 3.25 22.81
CA ILE A 442 -11.27 4.66 22.72
C ILE A 442 -12.79 4.81 22.92
N LYS A 443 -13.60 3.90 22.38
CA LYS A 443 -15.08 3.94 22.45
C LYS A 443 -15.60 3.49 23.81
N THR A 444 -15.07 2.39 24.34
CA THR A 444 -15.64 1.72 25.51
C THR A 444 -14.93 2.09 26.82
N GLY A 445 -13.71 2.61 26.73
CA GLY A 445 -12.82 2.78 27.89
C GLY A 445 -12.31 1.46 28.46
N ALA A 446 -12.69 0.31 27.90
CA ALA A 446 -12.26 -1.00 28.34
C ALA A 446 -10.85 -1.27 27.82
N PHE A 447 -9.86 -1.00 28.67
CA PHE A 447 -8.46 -1.30 28.39
C PHE A 447 -8.23 -2.81 28.44
N ASP A 448 -7.91 -3.40 27.30
CA ASP A 448 -7.41 -4.77 27.21
C ASP A 448 -5.93 -4.71 26.85
N LEU A 449 -5.07 -5.22 27.75
CA LEU A 449 -3.63 -5.15 27.57
C LEU A 449 -3.17 -5.96 26.35
N ASN A 450 -3.77 -7.13 26.08
CA ASN A 450 -3.37 -7.97 24.97
C ASN A 450 -3.72 -7.30 23.64
N ARG A 451 -4.96 -6.82 23.48
CA ARG A 451 -5.40 -6.06 22.30
C ARG A 451 -4.53 -4.82 22.12
N PHE A 452 -4.30 -4.03 23.16
CA PHE A 452 -3.46 -2.84 23.08
C PHE A 452 -2.04 -3.18 22.61
N VAL A 453 -1.41 -4.21 23.21
CA VAL A 453 -0.06 -4.63 22.81
C VAL A 453 -0.02 -5.14 21.37
N ILE A 454 -1.01 -5.92 20.94
CA ILE A 454 -1.14 -6.43 19.57
C ILE A 454 -1.31 -5.26 18.59
N THR A 455 -2.33 -4.43 18.80
CA THR A 455 -2.66 -3.29 17.95
C THR A 455 -1.47 -2.35 17.78
N TYR A 456 -0.78 -1.99 18.88
CA TYR A 456 0.32 -1.02 18.85
C TYR A 456 1.71 -1.63 18.62
N MET A 457 1.83 -2.94 18.33
CA MET A 457 3.13 -3.64 18.24
C MET A 457 4.10 -3.03 17.21
N GLY A 458 3.59 -2.43 16.14
CA GLY A 458 4.42 -1.78 15.11
C GLY A 458 5.25 -0.60 15.63
N ILE A 459 4.78 0.11 16.67
CA ILE A 459 5.50 1.26 17.25
C ILE A 459 6.76 0.80 18.01
N PRO A 460 6.70 -0.13 18.99
CA PRO A 460 7.89 -0.67 19.62
C PRO A 460 8.89 -1.25 18.62
N VAL A 461 8.44 -1.94 17.57
CA VAL A 461 9.32 -2.48 16.53
C VAL A 461 10.06 -1.37 15.79
N PHE A 462 9.36 -0.32 15.36
CA PHE A 462 9.99 0.84 14.73
C PHE A 462 10.97 1.55 15.67
N LEU A 463 10.56 1.80 16.91
CA LEU A 463 11.39 2.45 17.92
C LEU A 463 12.62 1.62 18.26
N ALA A 464 12.52 0.29 18.29
CA ALA A 464 13.66 -0.60 18.50
C ALA A 464 14.70 -0.42 17.39
N PHE A 465 14.29 -0.41 16.12
CA PHE A 465 15.22 -0.14 15.01
C PHE A 465 15.83 1.26 15.10
N PHE A 466 15.02 2.27 15.38
CA PHE A 466 15.46 3.67 15.48
C PHE A 466 16.47 3.87 16.62
N ILE A 467 16.12 3.42 17.83
CA ILE A 467 16.94 3.57 19.04
C ILE A 467 18.22 2.76 18.91
N TYR A 468 18.14 1.50 18.44
CA TYR A 468 19.33 0.67 18.21
C TYR A 468 20.35 1.36 17.32
N HIS A 469 19.92 1.81 16.14
CA HIS A 469 20.82 2.46 15.19
C HIS A 469 21.34 3.80 15.74
N LYS A 470 20.47 4.57 16.40
CA LYS A 470 20.84 5.87 16.97
C LYS A 470 21.85 5.76 18.09
N LEU A 471 21.73 4.77 18.98
CA LEU A 471 22.69 4.53 20.05
C LEU A 471 24.01 3.95 19.52
N ARG A 472 23.93 3.00 18.58
CA ARG A 472 25.11 2.31 18.02
C ARG A 472 26.00 3.23 17.20
N TYR A 473 25.40 4.09 16.37
CA TYR A 473 26.09 4.95 15.41
C TYR A 473 26.08 6.44 15.79
N LYS A 474 25.39 6.81 16.90
CA LYS A 474 25.35 8.18 17.45
C LYS A 474 24.97 9.23 16.39
N THR A 475 24.01 8.87 15.53
CA THR A 475 23.58 9.75 14.42
C THR A 475 22.89 11.00 14.96
N LYS A 476 22.94 12.07 14.17
CA LYS A 476 22.29 13.34 14.48
C LYS A 476 21.37 13.73 13.34
N ILE A 477 20.38 14.55 13.69
CA ILE A 477 19.56 15.23 12.70
C ILE A 477 20.47 16.11 11.85
N VAL A 478 20.37 15.98 10.53
CA VAL A 478 21.19 16.73 9.58
C VAL A 478 20.77 18.22 9.63
N PRO A 479 21.67 19.20 9.81
CA PRO A 479 21.28 20.61 9.70
C PRO A 479 20.77 20.96 8.30
N LEU A 480 19.80 21.87 8.17
CA LEU A 480 19.17 22.18 6.87
C LEU A 480 20.18 22.68 5.83
N GLU A 481 21.24 23.37 6.27
CA GLU A 481 22.34 23.87 5.45
C GLU A 481 23.27 22.76 4.96
N GLN A 482 23.26 21.60 5.63
CA GLN A 482 24.13 20.45 5.35
C GLN A 482 23.38 19.30 4.65
N VAL A 483 22.07 19.42 4.49
CA VAL A 483 21.27 18.44 3.76
C VAL A 483 21.84 18.30 2.35
N ASN A 484 22.25 17.10 1.99
CA ASN A 484 22.81 16.84 0.68
C ASN A 484 21.68 16.81 -0.37
N LEU A 485 21.60 17.84 -1.22
CA LEU A 485 20.61 17.94 -2.29
C LEU A 485 21.15 17.54 -3.66
N ARG A 486 22.40 17.09 -3.77
CA ARG A 486 22.98 16.73 -5.07
C ARG A 486 22.23 15.56 -5.71
N GLN A 487 22.23 15.43 -7.02
CA GLN A 487 21.53 14.33 -7.70
C GLN A 487 22.42 13.10 -7.91
N ASP A 488 23.67 13.15 -7.48
CA ASP A 488 24.57 12.00 -7.42
C ASP A 488 24.22 11.08 -6.25
N VAL A 489 24.37 9.76 -6.47
CA VAL A 489 23.89 8.72 -5.54
C VAL A 489 24.94 8.37 -4.46
N LYS A 490 26.15 8.92 -4.54
CA LYS A 490 27.20 8.60 -3.55
C LYS A 490 27.04 9.43 -2.28
N MET A 491 26.76 8.74 -1.18
CA MET A 491 26.98 9.26 0.17
C MET A 491 28.49 9.25 0.43
N ASP A 492 29.14 10.40 0.28
CA ASP A 492 30.58 10.54 0.54
C ASP A 492 30.91 10.15 1.99
N ASN A 493 32.03 9.45 2.16
CA ASN A 493 32.60 9.12 3.46
C ASN A 493 33.00 10.43 4.15
N LYS A 494 32.38 10.73 5.29
CA LYS A 494 33.04 11.49 6.35
C LYS A 494 33.22 10.59 7.55
#